data_AF-A0A956Z6Z2-F1
#
_entry.id   AF-A0A956Z6Z2-F1
#
_cell.length_a   1.000
_cell.length_b   1.000
_cell.length_c   1.000
_cell.angle_alpha   90.00
_cell.angle_beta   90.00
_cell.angle_gamma   90.00
#
_symmetry.space_group_name_H-M   'P 1'
#
loop_
_entity.id
_entity.type
_entity.pdbx_description
1 polymer ?
#
loop_
_entity_poly.entity_id
_entity_poly.type
_entity_poly.pdbx_seq_one_letter_code
_entity_poly.pdbx_strand_id
1 'polypeptide(L)'
;MDDGVQGIEVEADSFPLDRYLPLGELGRGAGGTVYLCRDRVLGKEVAVKVLHLLTAEQLLLFQDEARALSKLEHRNIVSILDFGATDSGVPFMVLEHFPGETLTEYLERSGFMDEDTARQVFGQIIEGLAYSHSRGIFHRDLKPNNFMLRNAGTDSLEVKIIDFGVARVAELTGRVTEFQGRTLAGTPFYMSPDVIKGHAYSRASEVYSLGCVLFEALTGMKPFEADSALGTLALHAEVEAPRLSDVVEHQYSKYIEDFVAKCLEKDPKMRFATMEEAKHKLAQYPSESTGFFQASKRPTGPISTVRKPKLAVYVAGALVACLIGFLAIQSILSDKKPDPVKAKGHADTEYLEPLDFEGVEYPHQVNIGEGVAMDLSSSGLDRLSLRNCSIAEFMRVRQKEGFVLEDFEIVDLRACSLDDPTFFEAIGSAPRLTTLKLETPAPNTITVGPMKTFFASLDRSQSQSRNQPFCHLLLSAASIDREVFDLIARHKQIRLLEIKCPSFDDTCLAKFDDMPLQGLNLAMTRVSDAGLRKLDSMQSLRRLFLPSSERISEKAIMDFRARHRQCSVETMADEQSAVF
;
A
#
# COMPACT_ATOMS: atom_id res chain seq x y z
N MET A 1 41.01 -0.53 17.67
CA MET A 1 41.86 -1.30 16.75
C MET A 1 41.48 -0.82 15.37
N ASP A 2 42.41 -0.14 14.70
CA ASP A 2 42.22 0.37 13.35
C ASP A 2 42.84 -0.66 12.41
N ASP A 3 42.01 -1.54 11.85
CA ASP A 3 42.47 -2.71 11.10
C ASP A 3 42.91 -2.37 9.66
N GLY A 4 43.11 -1.07 9.36
CA GLY A 4 43.64 -0.59 8.08
C GLY A 4 42.72 -0.78 6.86
N VAL A 5 41.46 -1.16 7.06
CA VAL A 5 40.49 -1.35 5.98
C VAL A 5 39.97 0.02 5.53
N GLN A 6 40.36 0.44 4.32
CA GLN A 6 39.80 1.63 3.67
C GLN A 6 38.41 1.31 3.10
N GLY A 7 37.43 2.12 3.49
CA GLY A 7 36.08 2.07 2.93
C GLY A 7 35.97 2.84 1.61
N ILE A 8 34.82 2.71 0.96
CA ILE A 8 34.47 3.53 -0.22
C ILE A 8 34.02 4.92 0.22
N GLU A 9 34.17 5.91 -0.66
CA GLU A 9 33.62 7.25 -0.43
C GLU A 9 32.10 7.24 -0.65
N VAL A 10 31.38 7.81 0.33
CA VAL A 10 29.94 8.10 0.27
C VAL A 10 29.74 9.53 0.81
N GLU A 11 28.67 10.21 0.39
CA GLU A 11 28.38 11.55 0.89
C GLU A 11 28.12 11.51 2.40
N ALA A 12 28.93 12.26 3.17
CA ALA A 12 28.93 12.17 4.62
C ALA A 12 27.59 12.53 5.26
N ASP A 13 26.84 13.45 4.65
CA ASP A 13 25.54 13.89 5.16
C ASP A 13 24.45 12.85 4.91
N SER A 14 24.58 11.99 3.90
CA SER A 14 23.55 11.01 3.53
C SER A 14 23.81 9.60 4.06
N PHE A 15 24.87 9.41 4.87
CA PHE A 15 25.26 8.10 5.40
C PHE A 15 25.66 8.14 6.88
N PRO A 16 25.29 7.14 7.71
CA PRO A 16 25.69 7.05 9.13
C PRO A 16 27.15 6.60 9.32
N LEU A 17 28.10 7.47 8.93
CA LEU A 17 29.55 7.19 8.94
C LEU A 17 30.17 7.08 10.34
N ASP A 18 29.49 7.62 11.36
CA ASP A 18 29.89 7.59 12.76
C ASP A 18 30.02 6.15 13.27
N ARG A 19 29.10 5.27 12.87
CA ARG A 19 29.06 3.87 13.29
C ARG A 19 29.39 2.88 12.18
N TYR A 20 29.04 3.17 10.93
CA TYR A 20 29.15 2.22 9.84
C TYR A 20 30.20 2.66 8.80
N LEU A 21 31.23 1.85 8.60
CA LEU A 21 32.22 2.05 7.55
C LEU A 21 31.74 1.35 6.26
N PRO A 22 31.38 2.07 5.18
CA PRO A 22 30.98 1.45 3.92
C PRO A 22 32.18 0.80 3.22
N LEU A 23 32.05 -0.47 2.87
CA LEU A 23 33.08 -1.28 2.20
C LEU A 23 32.82 -1.44 0.70
N GLY A 24 31.56 -1.33 0.27
CA GLY A 24 31.15 -1.47 -1.13
C GLY A 24 29.65 -1.31 -1.31
N GLU A 25 29.21 -1.01 -2.54
CA GLU A 25 27.79 -1.04 -2.91
C GLU A 25 27.38 -2.50 -3.22
N LEU A 26 26.33 -2.99 -2.55
CA LEU A 26 25.74 -4.30 -2.81
C LEU A 26 24.65 -4.23 -3.89
N GLY A 27 23.98 -3.08 -4.00
CA GLY A 27 22.98 -2.86 -5.04
C GLY A 27 22.23 -1.55 -4.89
N ARG A 28 21.50 -1.18 -5.94
CA ARG A 28 20.71 0.05 -6.01
C ARG A 28 19.40 -0.19 -6.72
N GLY A 29 18.32 0.34 -6.14
CA GLY A 29 16.97 0.18 -6.67
C GLY A 29 16.09 1.39 -6.41
N ALA A 30 14.81 1.29 -6.79
CA ALA A 30 13.84 2.37 -6.66
C ALA A 30 13.61 2.87 -5.22
N GLY A 31 13.88 1.99 -4.23
CA GLY A 31 13.76 2.29 -2.81
C GLY A 31 15.03 2.82 -2.15
N GLY A 32 16.18 2.85 -2.83
CA GLY A 32 17.45 3.31 -2.24
C GLY A 32 18.67 2.48 -2.65
N THR A 33 19.79 2.73 -1.97
CA THR A 33 21.07 2.06 -2.20
C THR A 33 21.46 1.23 -0.98
N VAL A 34 21.94 0.00 -1.20
CA VAL A 34 22.38 -0.93 -0.18
C VAL A 34 23.90 -1.03 -0.22
N TYR A 35 24.54 -0.85 0.93
CA TYR A 35 25.98 -0.90 1.09
C TYR A 35 26.39 -2.02 2.02
N LEU A 36 27.42 -2.78 1.65
CA LEU A 36 28.14 -3.63 2.59
C LEU A 36 28.93 -2.70 3.50
N CYS A 37 28.76 -2.84 4.80
CA CYS A 37 29.41 -2.01 5.79
C CYS A 37 30.04 -2.85 6.90
N ARG A 38 31.04 -2.28 7.57
CA ARG A 38 31.52 -2.78 8.85
C ARG A 38 30.97 -1.90 9.98
N ASP A 39 30.27 -2.51 10.93
CA ASP A 39 29.95 -1.86 12.19
C ASP A 39 31.25 -1.64 12.97
N ARG A 40 31.64 -0.38 13.19
CA ARG A 40 32.91 0.00 13.84
C ARG A 40 32.96 -0.39 15.31
N VAL A 41 31.81 -0.56 15.95
CA VAL A 41 31.71 -0.92 17.37
C VAL A 41 31.77 -2.43 17.54
N LEU A 42 31.00 -3.17 16.74
CA LEU A 42 30.89 -4.62 16.85
C LEU A 42 31.92 -5.39 16.01
N GLY A 43 32.57 -4.72 15.04
CA GLY A 43 33.50 -5.34 14.09
C GLY A 43 32.85 -6.28 13.08
N LYS A 44 31.51 -6.33 13.01
CA LYS A 44 30.75 -7.24 12.15
C LYS A 44 30.37 -6.58 10.83
N GLU A 45 30.24 -7.39 9.79
CA GLU A 45 29.69 -6.94 8.52
C GLU A 45 28.16 -6.89 8.58
N VAL A 46 27.60 -5.82 8.03
CA VAL A 46 26.16 -5.53 7.98
C VAL A 46 25.81 -4.95 6.61
N ALA A 47 24.56 -5.06 6.20
CA ALA A 47 24.06 -4.38 5.01
C ALA A 47 23.30 -3.11 5.43
N VAL A 48 23.71 -1.93 4.96
CA VAL A 48 23.06 -0.66 5.26
C VAL A 48 22.30 -0.18 4.03
N LYS A 49 20.98 -0.16 4.11
CA LYS A 49 20.10 0.36 3.07
C LYS A 49 19.78 1.81 3.37
N VAL A 50 20.29 2.71 2.55
CA VAL A 50 19.99 4.15 2.59
C VAL A 50 18.82 4.40 1.64
N LEU A 51 17.73 4.92 2.18
CA LEU A 51 16.51 5.19 1.42
C LEU A 51 16.56 6.60 0.82
N HIS A 52 15.85 6.80 -0.30
CA HIS A 52 15.68 8.14 -0.84
C HIS A 52 14.90 9.03 0.15
N LEU A 53 15.17 10.35 0.14
CA LEU A 53 14.57 11.34 1.03
C LEU A 53 13.06 11.13 1.17
N LEU A 54 12.63 10.75 2.37
CA LEU A 54 11.25 10.62 2.78
C LEU A 54 10.76 11.94 3.37
N THR A 55 9.50 12.31 3.15
CA THR A 55 8.83 13.37 3.91
C THR A 55 8.77 13.01 5.40
N ALA A 56 8.53 13.98 6.29
CA ALA A 56 8.44 13.71 7.73
C ALA A 56 7.35 12.67 8.09
N GLU A 57 6.22 12.67 7.37
CA GLU A 57 5.15 11.66 7.53
C GLU A 57 5.59 10.28 7.05
N GLN A 58 6.28 10.23 5.91
CA GLN A 58 6.85 8.99 5.37
C GLN A 58 7.95 8.43 6.28
N LEU A 59 8.72 9.28 6.96
CA LEU A 59 9.72 8.87 7.94
C LEU A 59 9.09 8.25 9.18
N LEU A 60 7.99 8.81 9.70
CA LEU A 60 7.26 8.23 10.84
C LEU A 60 6.65 6.87 10.49
N LEU A 61 6.00 6.77 9.32
CA LEU A 61 5.46 5.51 8.81
C LEU A 61 6.57 4.47 8.57
N PHE A 62 7.71 4.91 8.02
CA PHE A 62 8.89 4.07 7.85
C PHE A 62 9.41 3.56 9.19
N GLN A 63 9.51 4.40 10.22
CA GLN A 63 9.96 3.98 11.55
C GLN A 63 8.99 2.99 12.20
N ASP A 64 7.68 3.20 12.05
CA ASP A 64 6.67 2.29 12.58
C ASP A 64 6.68 0.94 11.84
N GLU A 65 6.87 0.96 10.52
CA GLU A 65 7.02 -0.25 9.72
C GLU A 65 8.33 -0.98 10.03
N ALA A 66 9.46 -0.26 10.10
CA ALA A 66 10.74 -0.81 10.51
C ALA A 66 10.67 -1.45 11.91
N ARG A 67 9.92 -0.85 12.85
CA ARG A 67 9.67 -1.41 14.19
C ARG A 67 8.77 -2.65 14.17
N ALA A 68 7.80 -2.71 13.26
CA ALA A 68 6.98 -3.91 13.08
C ALA A 68 7.80 -5.05 12.48
N LEU A 69 8.62 -4.74 11.48
CA LEU A 69 9.48 -5.69 10.78
C LEU A 69 10.66 -6.15 11.64
N SER A 70 11.20 -5.31 12.54
CA SER A 70 12.30 -5.70 13.43
C SER A 70 11.91 -6.77 14.44
N LYS A 71 10.62 -7.03 14.63
CA LYS A 71 10.11 -8.15 15.44
C LYS A 71 10.11 -9.49 14.70
N LEU A 72 10.43 -9.50 13.40
CA LEU A 72 10.56 -10.72 12.63
C LEU A 72 11.93 -11.34 12.88
N GLU A 73 11.96 -12.39 13.68
CA GLU A 73 13.15 -13.19 13.96
C GLU A 73 12.95 -14.60 13.43
N HIS A 74 13.50 -14.89 12.26
CA HIS A 74 13.38 -16.20 11.63
C HIS A 74 14.61 -16.52 10.79
N ARG A 75 15.05 -17.78 10.78
CA ARG A 75 16.27 -18.20 10.06
C ARG A 75 16.24 -17.87 8.57
N ASN A 76 15.05 -17.96 7.94
CA ASN A 76 14.84 -17.68 6.52
C ASN A 76 14.38 -16.24 6.21
N ILE A 77 14.47 -15.31 7.16
CA ILE A 77 14.18 -13.88 6.94
C ILE A 77 15.44 -13.09 7.32
N VAL A 78 15.80 -12.07 6.53
CA VAL A 78 16.85 -11.13 6.92
C VAL A 78 16.37 -10.27 8.08
N SER A 79 17.15 -10.30 9.17
CA SER A 79 16.90 -9.57 10.39
C SER A 79 17.25 -8.09 10.24
N ILE A 80 16.36 -7.22 10.71
CA ILE A 80 16.65 -5.79 10.89
C ILE A 80 17.39 -5.63 12.22
N LEU A 81 18.62 -5.14 12.16
CA LEU A 81 19.49 -4.95 13.31
C LEU A 81 19.34 -3.56 13.94
N ASP A 82 19.12 -2.56 13.10
CA ASP A 82 18.98 -1.15 13.51
C ASP A 82 18.26 -0.36 12.42
N PHE A 83 17.73 0.82 12.76
CA PHE A 83 17.22 1.79 11.79
C PHE A 83 17.27 3.19 12.39
N GLY A 84 17.39 4.19 11.52
CA GLY A 84 17.51 5.58 11.98
C GLY A 84 17.44 6.57 10.84
N ALA A 85 17.83 7.81 11.14
CA ALA A 85 18.07 8.85 10.17
C ALA A 85 19.45 9.46 10.42
N THR A 86 20.13 9.88 9.37
CA THR A 86 21.37 10.65 9.49
C THR A 86 21.10 12.05 10.05
N ASP A 87 22.15 12.80 10.39
CA ASP A 87 22.01 14.19 10.86
C ASP A 87 21.30 15.10 9.85
N SER A 88 21.37 14.79 8.56
CA SER A 88 20.64 15.49 7.49
C SER A 88 19.20 14.99 7.28
N GLY A 89 18.76 13.99 8.05
CA GLY A 89 17.42 13.42 8.00
C GLY A 89 17.24 12.29 7.00
N VAL A 90 18.31 11.74 6.40
CA VAL A 90 18.21 10.65 5.44
C VAL A 90 17.93 9.33 6.18
N PRO A 91 16.81 8.63 5.91
CA PRO A 91 16.51 7.38 6.57
C PRO A 91 17.41 6.25 6.11
N PHE A 92 17.82 5.41 7.06
CA PHE A 92 18.58 4.20 6.78
C PHE A 92 18.07 3.02 7.62
N MET A 93 18.31 1.81 7.09
CA MET A 93 18.03 0.55 7.76
C MET A 93 19.29 -0.31 7.74
N VAL A 94 19.60 -0.92 8.88
CA VAL A 94 20.74 -1.82 9.05
C VAL A 94 20.22 -3.24 9.14
N LEU A 95 20.71 -4.09 8.26
CA LEU A 95 20.28 -5.46 8.06
C LEU A 95 21.43 -6.41 8.35
N GLU A 96 21.10 -7.65 8.74
CA GLU A 96 22.11 -8.70 8.76
C GLU A 96 22.74 -8.87 7.36
N HIS A 97 24.07 -8.95 7.30
CA HIS A 97 24.74 -9.27 6.05
C HIS A 97 24.64 -10.78 5.79
N PHE A 98 24.07 -11.13 4.65
CA PHE A 98 24.02 -12.50 4.16
C PHE A 98 24.86 -12.65 2.88
N PRO A 99 26.08 -13.20 2.97
CA PRO A 99 26.99 -13.30 1.82
C PRO A 99 26.58 -14.44 0.88
N GLY A 100 25.55 -14.20 0.08
CA GLY A 100 25.00 -15.11 -0.93
C GLY A 100 24.66 -14.38 -2.23
N GLU A 101 24.23 -15.14 -3.24
CA GLU A 101 23.69 -14.59 -4.49
C GLU A 101 22.17 -14.55 -4.44
N THR A 102 21.53 -13.63 -5.18
CA THR A 102 20.06 -13.62 -5.33
C THR A 102 19.59 -14.81 -6.17
N LEU A 103 18.31 -15.18 -6.05
CA LEU A 103 17.72 -16.21 -6.91
C LEU A 103 17.79 -15.80 -8.39
N THR A 104 17.72 -14.50 -8.71
CA THR A 104 17.94 -14.01 -10.09
C THR A 104 19.33 -14.36 -10.58
N GLU A 105 20.38 -14.01 -9.82
CA GLU A 105 21.77 -14.30 -10.19
C GLU A 105 22.01 -15.81 -10.32
N TYR A 106 21.40 -16.60 -9.41
CA TYR A 106 21.43 -18.05 -9.50
C TYR A 106 20.82 -18.56 -10.81
N LEU A 107 19.65 -18.02 -11.22
CA LEU A 107 18.95 -18.42 -12.43
C LEU A 107 19.64 -17.92 -13.69
N GLU A 108 20.25 -16.73 -13.68
CA GLU A 108 21.09 -16.25 -14.79
C GLU A 108 22.30 -17.16 -15.00
N ARG A 109 22.90 -17.65 -13.91
CA ARG A 109 24.07 -18.54 -13.93
C ARG A 109 23.71 -19.98 -14.29
N SER A 110 22.59 -20.50 -13.78
CA SER A 110 22.23 -21.92 -13.84
C SER A 110 21.14 -22.23 -14.88
N GLY A 111 20.43 -21.21 -15.36
CA GLY A 111 19.26 -21.31 -16.24
C GLY A 111 17.97 -21.61 -15.47
N PHE A 112 17.94 -22.75 -14.78
CA PHE A 112 16.79 -23.22 -14.02
C PHE A 112 17.25 -24.09 -12.84
N MET A 113 16.33 -24.43 -11.93
CA MET A 113 16.52 -25.34 -10.82
C MET A 113 15.96 -26.71 -11.14
N ASP A 114 16.69 -27.77 -10.78
CA ASP A 114 16.10 -29.11 -10.68
C ASP A 114 15.06 -29.16 -9.55
N GLU A 115 14.21 -30.18 -9.58
CA GLU A 115 13.08 -30.30 -8.64
C GLU A 115 13.52 -30.39 -7.19
N ASP A 116 14.58 -31.14 -6.88
CA ASP A 116 15.03 -31.33 -5.50
C ASP A 116 15.59 -30.02 -4.93
N THR A 117 16.40 -29.31 -5.71
CA THR A 117 16.90 -27.97 -5.37
C THR A 117 15.74 -26.98 -5.19
N ALA A 118 14.79 -26.95 -6.11
CA ALA A 118 13.62 -26.07 -6.02
C ALA A 118 12.80 -26.35 -4.76
N ARG A 119 12.58 -27.63 -4.42
CA ARG A 119 11.86 -28.02 -3.19
C ARG A 119 12.61 -27.59 -1.93
N GLN A 120 13.93 -27.76 -1.88
CA GLN A 120 14.75 -27.31 -0.76
C GLN A 120 14.70 -25.78 -0.57
N VAL A 121 14.79 -25.03 -1.67
CA VAL A 121 14.78 -23.56 -1.66
C VAL A 121 13.39 -23.05 -1.30
N PHE A 122 12.35 -23.48 -2.01
CA PHE A 122 10.99 -22.98 -1.80
C PHE A 122 10.38 -23.49 -0.50
N GLY A 123 10.79 -24.65 0.02
CA GLY A 123 10.42 -25.09 1.36
C GLY A 123 10.87 -24.10 2.45
N GLN A 124 12.08 -23.54 2.32
CA GLN A 124 12.61 -22.52 3.21
C GLN A 124 11.94 -21.16 3.02
N ILE A 125 11.66 -20.77 1.78
CA ILE A 125 10.90 -19.53 1.47
C ILE A 125 9.51 -19.60 2.09
N ILE A 126 8.78 -20.69 1.85
CA ILE A 126 7.43 -20.89 2.40
C ILE A 126 7.48 -20.88 3.93
N GLU A 127 8.51 -21.47 4.55
CA GLU A 127 8.67 -21.43 6.01
C GLU A 127 8.83 -20.00 6.54
N GLY A 128 9.62 -19.16 5.87
CA GLY A 128 9.73 -17.73 6.21
C GLY A 128 8.41 -16.97 6.00
N LEU A 129 7.72 -17.20 4.89
CA LEU A 129 6.45 -16.52 4.60
C LEU A 129 5.32 -16.97 5.55
N ALA A 130 5.24 -18.25 5.89
CA ALA A 130 4.33 -18.75 6.92
C ALA A 130 4.58 -18.06 8.28
N TYR A 131 5.84 -17.95 8.67
CA TYR A 131 6.22 -17.24 9.89
C TYR A 131 5.77 -15.78 9.88
N SER A 132 5.94 -15.04 8.78
CA SER A 132 5.48 -13.64 8.69
C SER A 132 3.95 -13.53 8.65
N HIS A 133 3.26 -14.43 7.94
CA HIS A 133 1.79 -14.50 7.85
C HIS A 133 1.14 -14.73 9.21
N SER A 134 1.76 -15.56 10.05
CA SER A 134 1.31 -15.80 11.44
C SER A 134 1.36 -14.54 12.31
N ARG A 135 2.12 -13.51 11.89
CA ARG A 135 2.25 -12.20 12.55
C ARG A 135 1.49 -11.09 11.80
N GLY A 136 0.68 -11.46 10.82
CA GLY A 136 -0.09 -10.50 10.01
C GLY A 136 0.76 -9.68 9.03
N ILE A 137 1.99 -10.12 8.73
CA ILE A 137 2.90 -9.42 7.84
C ILE A 137 3.01 -10.18 6.51
N PHE A 138 2.61 -9.51 5.44
CA PHE A 138 2.77 -9.95 4.05
C PHE A 138 3.98 -9.26 3.42
N HIS A 139 4.68 -9.93 2.53
CA HIS A 139 5.83 -9.34 1.83
C HIS A 139 5.40 -8.40 0.70
N ARG A 140 4.39 -8.78 -0.10
CA ARG A 140 3.76 -8.00 -1.19
C ARG A 140 4.60 -7.71 -2.44
N ASP A 141 5.87 -8.10 -2.49
CA ASP A 141 6.75 -7.94 -3.65
C ASP A 141 7.62 -9.18 -3.84
N LEU A 142 7.00 -10.36 -3.90
CA LEU A 142 7.75 -11.58 -4.16
C LEU A 142 8.27 -11.56 -5.60
N LYS A 143 9.59 -11.67 -5.74
CA LYS A 143 10.33 -11.77 -6.99
C LYS A 143 11.68 -12.45 -6.73
N PRO A 144 12.34 -13.02 -7.74
CA PRO A 144 13.62 -13.70 -7.54
C PRO A 144 14.70 -12.84 -6.86
N ASN A 145 14.75 -11.53 -7.16
CA ASN A 145 15.69 -10.60 -6.49
C ASN A 145 15.54 -10.52 -4.96
N ASN A 146 14.39 -10.90 -4.39
CA ASN A 146 14.11 -10.78 -2.96
C ASN A 146 14.40 -12.08 -2.17
N PHE A 147 15.03 -13.07 -2.82
CA PHE A 147 15.48 -14.30 -2.17
C PHE A 147 16.99 -14.46 -2.36
N MET A 148 17.73 -14.56 -1.26
CA MET A 148 19.17 -14.81 -1.28
C MET A 148 19.47 -16.27 -0.96
N LEU A 149 20.45 -16.82 -1.68
CA LEU A 149 20.91 -18.19 -1.62
C LEU A 149 22.39 -18.23 -1.26
N ARG A 150 22.75 -19.08 -0.30
CA ARG A 150 24.15 -19.32 0.07
C ARG A 150 24.40 -20.82 0.18
N ASN A 151 25.52 -21.28 -0.36
CA ASN A 151 25.98 -22.64 -0.15
C ASN A 151 26.34 -22.85 1.34
N ALA A 152 25.62 -23.75 2.00
CA ALA A 152 25.83 -24.12 3.41
C ALA A 152 26.54 -25.48 3.57
N GLY A 153 26.99 -26.09 2.47
CA GLY A 153 27.60 -27.41 2.45
C GLY A 153 27.69 -27.97 1.03
N THR A 154 28.04 -29.25 0.90
CA THR A 154 28.26 -29.91 -0.40
C THR A 154 27.01 -29.94 -1.28
N ASP A 155 25.81 -30.05 -0.68
CA ASP A 155 24.52 -30.14 -1.38
C ASP A 155 23.38 -29.45 -0.62
N SER A 156 23.65 -28.33 0.06
CA SER A 156 22.62 -27.62 0.82
C SER A 156 22.67 -26.12 0.61
N LEU A 157 21.55 -25.54 0.19
CA LEU A 157 21.35 -24.11 0.10
C LEU A 157 20.66 -23.59 1.35
N GLU A 158 21.21 -22.53 1.94
CA GLU A 158 20.53 -21.70 2.91
C GLU A 158 19.83 -20.55 2.18
N VAL A 159 18.57 -20.30 2.55
CA VAL A 159 17.77 -19.25 1.95
C VAL A 159 17.42 -18.19 2.97
N LYS A 160 17.54 -16.92 2.58
CA LYS A 160 16.94 -15.80 3.30
C LYS A 160 16.09 -14.93 2.38
N ILE A 161 14.93 -14.55 2.88
CA ILE A 161 14.03 -13.57 2.27
C ILE A 161 14.47 -12.18 2.71
N ILE A 162 14.62 -11.27 1.76
CA ILE A 162 15.05 -9.88 1.98
C ILE A 162 13.94 -8.90 1.60
N ASP A 163 14.09 -7.63 1.97
CA ASP A 163 13.20 -6.54 1.53
C ASP A 163 11.70 -6.73 1.88
N PHE A 164 11.40 -7.29 3.05
CA PHE A 164 10.06 -7.17 3.63
C PHE A 164 9.63 -5.70 3.74
N GLY A 165 8.42 -5.38 3.29
CA GLY A 165 7.76 -4.09 3.56
C GLY A 165 8.25 -2.88 2.75
N VAL A 166 9.23 -3.01 1.84
CA VAL A 166 9.61 -1.87 0.99
C VAL A 166 8.48 -1.47 0.03
N ALA A 167 7.59 -2.40 -0.33
CA ALA A 167 6.46 -2.15 -1.22
C ALA A 167 5.36 -1.26 -0.61
N ARG A 168 5.14 -1.32 0.71
CA ARG A 168 4.16 -0.46 1.40
C ARG A 168 4.71 0.96 1.56
N VAL A 169 6.01 1.09 1.83
CA VAL A 169 6.76 2.37 1.75
C VAL A 169 6.83 2.89 0.30
N ALA A 170 6.92 2.02 -0.71
CA ALA A 170 6.88 2.41 -2.13
C ALA A 170 5.49 2.94 -2.55
N GLU A 171 4.43 2.32 -2.05
CA GLU A 171 3.03 2.79 -2.15
C GLU A 171 2.89 4.20 -1.55
N LEU A 172 3.61 4.48 -0.45
CA LEU A 172 3.65 5.78 0.22
C LEU A 172 4.55 6.81 -0.48
N THR A 173 5.50 6.40 -1.33
CA THR A 173 6.44 7.28 -2.05
C THR A 173 6.01 7.59 -3.49
N GLY A 174 4.79 7.18 -3.89
CA GLY A 174 4.23 7.49 -5.21
C GLY A 174 4.99 6.87 -6.39
N ARG A 175 5.97 5.99 -6.15
CA ARG A 175 6.83 5.38 -7.18
C ARG A 175 6.24 4.08 -7.71
N VAL A 176 4.95 4.13 -7.99
CA VAL A 176 4.17 2.99 -8.41
C VAL A 176 3.44 3.35 -9.70
N THR A 177 3.48 2.45 -10.68
CA THR A 177 2.72 2.60 -11.92
C THR A 177 1.23 2.73 -11.58
N GLU A 178 0.67 3.92 -11.81
CA GLU A 178 -0.76 4.16 -11.73
C GLU A 178 -1.47 3.37 -12.83
N PHE A 179 -2.43 2.54 -12.44
CA PHE A 179 -3.40 1.97 -13.37
C PHE A 179 -4.79 2.27 -12.84
N GLN A 180 -5.62 2.93 -13.65
CA GLN A 180 -7.00 3.29 -13.32
C GLN A 180 -7.16 4.04 -11.97
N GLY A 181 -6.24 4.97 -11.67
CA GLY A 181 -6.32 5.80 -10.45
C GLY A 181 -6.02 5.05 -9.15
N ARG A 182 -5.37 3.87 -9.23
CA ARG A 182 -4.88 3.11 -8.07
C ARG A 182 -3.36 2.97 -8.13
N THR A 183 -2.71 3.14 -7.00
CA THR A 183 -1.30 2.83 -6.76
C THR A 183 -1.12 1.30 -6.76
N LEU A 184 -0.64 0.70 -7.85
CA LEU A 184 -0.37 -0.75 -7.96
C LEU A 184 1.02 -1.16 -7.46
N ALA A 185 1.22 -1.36 -6.16
CA ALA A 185 2.54 -1.81 -5.67
C ALA A 185 2.89 -3.22 -6.19
N GLY A 186 4.01 -3.35 -6.91
CA GLY A 186 4.58 -4.65 -7.32
C GLY A 186 5.23 -4.65 -8.72
N THR A 187 6.03 -5.67 -8.99
CA THR A 187 6.54 -5.92 -10.35
C THR A 187 5.47 -6.67 -11.16
N PRO A 188 5.02 -6.17 -12.34
CA PRO A 188 3.87 -6.73 -13.08
C PRO A 188 3.89 -8.24 -13.32
N PHE A 189 5.08 -8.84 -13.39
CA PHE A 189 5.33 -10.25 -13.67
C PHE A 189 4.93 -11.24 -12.56
N TYR A 190 4.67 -10.76 -11.35
CA TYR A 190 4.39 -11.61 -10.18
C TYR A 190 3.08 -11.21 -9.47
N MET A 191 2.32 -10.28 -10.06
CA MET A 191 1.12 -9.73 -9.44
C MET A 191 -0.07 -10.69 -9.59
N SER A 192 -0.86 -10.86 -8.52
CA SER A 192 -1.98 -11.79 -8.54
C SER A 192 -3.20 -11.23 -9.28
N PRO A 193 -4.02 -12.09 -9.93
CA PRO A 193 -5.22 -11.67 -10.66
C PRO A 193 -6.20 -10.85 -9.81
N ASP A 194 -6.35 -11.23 -8.55
CA ASP A 194 -7.20 -10.56 -7.56
C ASP A 194 -6.72 -9.15 -7.22
N VAL A 195 -5.41 -8.95 -7.07
CA VAL A 195 -4.82 -7.61 -6.84
C VAL A 195 -4.98 -6.74 -8.09
N ILE A 196 -4.78 -7.30 -9.29
CA ILE A 196 -4.97 -6.60 -10.56
C ILE A 196 -6.42 -6.14 -10.73
N LYS A 197 -7.38 -6.98 -10.32
CA LYS A 197 -8.83 -6.69 -10.31
C LYS A 197 -9.22 -5.74 -9.17
N GLY A 198 -8.27 -5.36 -8.32
CA GLY A 198 -8.47 -4.36 -7.29
C GLY A 198 -9.09 -4.89 -6.00
N HIS A 199 -9.03 -6.21 -5.77
CA HIS A 199 -9.38 -6.81 -4.49
C HIS A 199 -8.26 -6.58 -3.45
N ALA A 200 -8.60 -6.74 -2.17
CA ALA A 200 -7.62 -6.62 -1.10
C ALA A 200 -6.57 -7.73 -1.17
N TYR A 201 -5.31 -7.37 -0.92
CA TYR A 201 -4.20 -8.33 -0.85
C TYR A 201 -4.43 -9.33 0.30
N SER A 202 -4.22 -10.62 0.03
CA SER A 202 -4.50 -11.72 0.95
C SER A 202 -3.38 -12.76 0.96
N ARG A 203 -3.48 -13.77 1.83
CA ARG A 203 -2.59 -14.95 1.85
C ARG A 203 -2.55 -15.64 0.48
N ALA A 204 -3.71 -15.81 -0.14
CA ALA A 204 -3.84 -16.43 -1.46
C ALA A 204 -3.24 -15.57 -2.59
N SER A 205 -3.17 -14.25 -2.42
CA SER A 205 -2.47 -13.34 -3.33
C SER A 205 -0.96 -13.60 -3.28
N GLU A 206 -0.40 -13.76 -2.09
CA GLU A 206 1.04 -14.05 -1.91
C GLU A 206 1.43 -15.47 -2.37
N VAL A 207 0.53 -16.45 -2.19
CA VAL A 207 0.68 -17.81 -2.76
C VAL A 207 0.80 -17.77 -4.28
N TYR A 208 0.03 -16.91 -4.95
CA TYR A 208 0.13 -16.74 -6.40
C TYR A 208 1.49 -16.20 -6.81
N SER A 209 1.95 -15.12 -6.17
CA SER A 209 3.26 -14.54 -6.46
C SER A 209 4.39 -15.54 -6.22
N LEU A 210 4.32 -16.34 -5.15
CA LEU A 210 5.23 -17.45 -4.91
C LEU A 210 5.19 -18.49 -6.04
N GLY A 211 3.99 -18.83 -6.52
CA GLY A 211 3.80 -19.73 -7.67
C GLY A 211 4.48 -19.21 -8.94
N CYS A 212 4.41 -17.91 -9.21
CA CYS A 212 5.11 -17.30 -10.34
C CYS A 212 6.63 -17.42 -10.21
N VAL A 213 7.18 -17.17 -9.03
CA VAL A 213 8.62 -17.29 -8.78
C VAL A 213 9.08 -18.75 -8.85
N LEU A 214 8.27 -19.70 -8.37
CA LEU A 214 8.57 -21.14 -8.49
C LEU A 214 8.53 -21.61 -9.94
N PHE A 215 7.54 -21.15 -10.71
CA PHE A 215 7.46 -21.41 -12.15
C PHE A 215 8.71 -20.92 -12.88
N GLU A 216 9.14 -19.68 -12.60
CA GLU A 216 10.35 -19.11 -13.19
C GLU A 216 11.61 -19.86 -12.75
N ALA A 217 11.70 -20.23 -11.47
CA ALA A 217 12.84 -21.00 -10.98
C ALA A 217 12.97 -22.37 -11.67
N LEU A 218 11.84 -23.04 -11.95
CA LEU A 218 11.80 -24.35 -12.60
C LEU A 218 11.95 -24.28 -14.12
N THR A 219 11.60 -23.17 -14.77
CA THR A 219 11.58 -23.11 -16.24
C THR A 219 12.61 -22.14 -16.84
N GLY A 220 13.19 -21.28 -16.02
CA GLY A 220 13.98 -20.12 -16.46
C GLY A 220 13.17 -19.04 -17.17
N MET A 221 11.83 -19.15 -17.18
CA MET A 221 10.93 -18.23 -17.88
C MET A 221 9.76 -17.83 -17.00
N LYS A 222 9.29 -16.59 -17.14
CA LYS A 222 8.12 -16.10 -16.42
C LYS A 222 6.87 -16.81 -16.93
N PRO A 223 5.85 -17.08 -16.08
CA PRO A 223 4.61 -17.69 -16.54
C PRO A 223 3.84 -16.78 -17.51
N PHE A 224 3.96 -15.47 -17.34
CA PHE A 224 3.35 -14.47 -18.21
C PHE A 224 4.33 -13.32 -18.46
N GLU A 225 4.50 -12.96 -19.73
CA GLU A 225 5.33 -11.84 -20.17
C GLU A 225 4.79 -11.32 -21.50
N ALA A 226 4.64 -10.00 -21.59
CA ALA A 226 4.22 -9.30 -22.79
C ALA A 226 5.09 -8.06 -23.02
N ASP A 227 5.01 -7.48 -24.22
CA ASP A 227 5.78 -6.28 -24.60
C ASP A 227 5.46 -5.02 -23.77
N SER A 228 4.40 -5.07 -22.95
CA SER A 228 4.03 -3.98 -22.05
C SER A 228 3.61 -4.50 -20.67
N ALA A 229 3.78 -3.65 -19.65
CA ALA A 229 3.33 -3.92 -18.30
C ALA A 229 1.82 -4.21 -18.27
N LEU A 230 1.01 -3.38 -18.93
CA LEU A 230 -0.44 -3.60 -19.02
C LEU A 230 -0.80 -4.92 -19.71
N GLY A 231 -0.09 -5.28 -20.78
CA GLY A 231 -0.26 -6.57 -21.44
C GLY A 231 0.03 -7.74 -20.49
N THR A 232 1.11 -7.63 -19.71
CA THR A 232 1.48 -8.64 -18.70
C THR A 232 0.41 -8.78 -17.62
N LEU A 233 -0.11 -7.66 -17.09
CA LEU A 233 -1.20 -7.68 -16.12
C LEU A 233 -2.47 -8.32 -16.69
N ALA A 234 -2.80 -8.05 -17.97
CA ALA A 234 -3.94 -8.67 -18.64
C ALA A 234 -3.78 -10.19 -18.78
N LEU A 235 -2.57 -10.67 -19.09
CA LEU A 235 -2.27 -12.11 -19.12
C LEU A 235 -2.47 -12.74 -17.73
N HIS A 236 -1.96 -12.12 -16.68
CA HIS A 236 -2.20 -12.57 -15.31
C HIS A 236 -3.69 -12.61 -14.97
N ALA A 237 -4.47 -11.59 -15.36
CA ALA A 237 -5.89 -11.50 -15.04
C ALA A 237 -6.77 -12.56 -15.73
N GLU A 238 -6.47 -12.87 -17.00
CA GLU A 238 -7.44 -13.56 -17.88
C GLU A 238 -6.93 -14.87 -18.51
N VAL A 239 -5.61 -15.07 -18.67
CA VAL A 239 -5.07 -16.24 -19.39
C VAL A 239 -4.64 -17.33 -18.44
N GLU A 240 -5.14 -18.56 -18.60
CA GLU A 240 -4.71 -19.72 -17.79
C GLU A 240 -3.19 -19.88 -17.82
N ALA A 241 -2.60 -20.22 -16.67
CA ALA A 241 -1.16 -20.38 -16.58
C ALA A 241 -0.69 -21.61 -17.37
N PRO A 242 0.43 -21.51 -18.12
CA PRO A 242 0.99 -22.66 -18.78
C PRO A 242 1.39 -23.72 -17.76
N ARG A 243 1.28 -25.00 -18.13
CA ARG A 243 1.83 -26.09 -17.33
C ARG A 243 3.35 -26.13 -17.50
N LEU A 244 4.08 -26.68 -16.52
CA LEU A 244 5.54 -26.80 -16.64
C LEU A 244 5.90 -27.63 -17.88
N SER A 245 5.18 -28.72 -18.12
CA SER A 245 5.35 -29.61 -19.28
C SER A 245 5.05 -28.97 -20.64
N ASP A 246 4.32 -27.84 -20.68
CA ASP A 246 4.09 -27.08 -21.92
C ASP A 246 5.31 -26.27 -22.33
N VAL A 247 6.20 -25.97 -21.38
CA VAL A 247 7.23 -24.94 -21.48
C VAL A 247 8.63 -25.53 -21.57
N VAL A 248 8.91 -26.61 -20.85
CA VAL A 248 10.21 -27.28 -20.83
C VAL A 248 10.13 -28.73 -21.28
N GLU A 249 11.20 -29.24 -21.90
CA GLU A 249 11.26 -30.63 -22.39
C GLU A 249 11.65 -31.65 -21.31
N HIS A 250 12.33 -31.22 -20.24
CA HIS A 250 12.66 -32.12 -19.13
C HIS A 250 11.43 -32.40 -18.28
N GLN A 251 11.32 -33.64 -17.83
CA GLN A 251 10.16 -34.08 -17.06
C GLN A 251 10.35 -33.73 -15.59
N TYR A 252 9.51 -32.81 -15.12
CA TYR A 252 9.23 -32.65 -13.71
C TYR A 252 8.23 -33.70 -13.24
N SER A 253 8.23 -34.00 -11.95
CA SER A 253 7.18 -34.81 -11.37
C SER A 253 5.83 -34.13 -11.58
N LYS A 254 4.78 -34.93 -11.79
CA LYS A 254 3.41 -34.41 -11.82
C LYS A 254 3.06 -33.65 -10.54
N TYR A 255 3.70 -34.00 -9.42
CA TYR A 255 3.46 -33.38 -8.12
C TYR A 255 3.90 -31.92 -8.07
N ILE A 256 5.12 -31.60 -8.51
CA ILE A 256 5.57 -30.20 -8.52
C ILE A 256 4.79 -29.39 -9.56
N GLU A 257 4.41 -30.00 -10.68
CA GLU A 257 3.58 -29.36 -11.69
C GLU A 257 2.16 -29.03 -11.18
N ASP A 258 1.51 -29.97 -10.49
CA ASP A 258 0.20 -29.73 -9.87
C ASP A 258 0.29 -28.74 -8.71
N PHE A 259 1.40 -28.72 -7.97
CA PHE A 259 1.66 -27.72 -6.93
C PHE A 259 1.75 -26.31 -7.53
N VAL A 260 2.54 -26.11 -8.58
CA VAL A 260 2.69 -24.83 -9.27
C VAL A 260 1.36 -24.40 -9.90
N ALA A 261 0.65 -25.32 -10.57
CA ALA A 261 -0.65 -25.05 -11.15
C ALA A 261 -1.66 -24.59 -10.10
N LYS A 262 -1.71 -25.25 -8.93
CA LYS A 262 -2.59 -24.85 -7.83
C LYS A 262 -2.23 -23.46 -7.28
N CYS A 263 -0.96 -23.10 -7.17
CA CYS A 263 -0.57 -21.74 -6.79
C CYS A 263 -1.05 -20.69 -7.82
N LEU A 264 -1.02 -21.03 -9.12
CA LEU A 264 -1.31 -20.13 -10.23
C LEU A 264 -2.79 -20.10 -10.66
N GLU A 265 -3.67 -20.74 -9.90
CA GLU A 265 -5.11 -20.68 -10.12
C GLU A 265 -5.62 -19.23 -10.14
N LYS A 266 -6.60 -18.94 -11.00
CA LYS A 266 -7.11 -17.56 -11.15
C LYS A 266 -8.00 -17.16 -10.00
N ASP A 267 -8.87 -18.06 -9.58
CA ASP A 267 -9.70 -17.88 -8.38
C ASP A 267 -8.83 -18.11 -7.12
N PRO A 268 -8.68 -17.11 -6.23
CA PRO A 268 -7.97 -17.28 -4.97
C PRO A 268 -8.47 -18.45 -4.12
N LYS A 269 -9.75 -18.83 -4.21
CA LYS A 269 -10.34 -19.95 -3.47
C LYS A 269 -9.84 -21.32 -3.94
N MET A 270 -9.32 -21.40 -5.17
CA MET A 270 -8.78 -22.63 -5.74
C MET A 270 -7.29 -22.81 -5.42
N ARG A 271 -6.63 -21.77 -4.88
CA ARG A 271 -5.23 -21.82 -4.45
C ARG A 271 -5.08 -22.49 -3.09
N PHE A 272 -3.85 -22.62 -2.60
CA PHE A 272 -3.61 -22.90 -1.18
C PHE A 272 -4.12 -21.73 -0.34
N ALA A 273 -4.88 -22.01 0.70
CA ALA A 273 -5.45 -20.99 1.57
C ALA A 273 -4.37 -20.30 2.44
N THR A 274 -3.30 -21.02 2.77
CA THR A 274 -2.21 -20.56 3.64
C THR A 274 -0.84 -21.05 3.18
N MET A 275 0.22 -20.36 3.60
CA MET A 275 1.60 -20.83 3.39
C MET A 275 1.86 -22.13 4.15
N GLU A 276 1.20 -22.37 5.28
CA GLU A 276 1.27 -23.62 6.03
C GLU A 276 0.68 -24.79 5.23
N GLU A 277 -0.46 -24.61 4.55
CA GLU A 277 -1.02 -25.61 3.64
C GLU A 277 -0.05 -25.89 2.49
N ALA A 278 0.49 -24.83 1.87
CA ALA A 278 1.48 -24.97 0.81
C ALA A 278 2.74 -25.70 1.29
N LYS A 279 3.25 -25.40 2.49
CA LYS A 279 4.41 -26.07 3.11
C LYS A 279 4.14 -27.55 3.28
N HIS A 280 2.99 -27.89 3.87
CA HIS A 280 2.61 -29.27 4.12
C HIS A 280 2.51 -30.06 2.83
N LYS A 281 1.90 -29.46 1.80
CA LYS A 281 1.78 -30.06 0.48
C LYS A 281 3.14 -30.25 -0.17
N LEU A 282 4.00 -29.22 -0.19
CA LEU A 282 5.35 -29.34 -0.76
C LEU A 282 6.22 -30.39 -0.04
N ALA A 283 6.03 -30.59 1.27
CA ALA A 283 6.79 -31.56 2.07
C ALA A 283 6.27 -33.01 1.96
N GLN A 284 4.96 -33.21 1.74
CA GLN A 284 4.33 -34.53 1.76
C GLN A 284 4.63 -35.41 0.55
N TYR A 285 5.12 -34.85 -0.55
CA TYR A 285 5.38 -35.63 -1.75
C TYR A 285 6.73 -36.34 -1.64
N PRO A 286 6.79 -37.68 -1.68
CA PRO A 286 8.07 -38.39 -1.73
C PRO A 286 8.88 -37.84 -2.89
N SER A 287 10.17 -37.54 -2.67
CA SER A 287 11.11 -37.50 -3.78
C SER A 287 11.11 -38.93 -4.35
N GLU A 288 10.32 -39.19 -5.39
CA GLU A 288 10.61 -40.34 -6.22
C GLU A 288 11.98 -40.02 -6.82
N SER A 289 13.00 -40.65 -6.23
CA SER A 289 14.35 -40.65 -6.76
C SER A 289 14.32 -41.32 -8.13
N THR A 290 13.89 -40.60 -9.16
CA THR A 290 14.16 -40.92 -10.55
C THR A 290 15.67 -40.77 -10.69
N GLY A 291 16.31 -41.93 -10.80
CA GLY A 291 17.70 -42.13 -10.43
C GLY A 291 18.70 -41.21 -11.14
N PHE A 292 19.77 -40.90 -10.41
CA PHE A 292 21.07 -40.47 -10.92
C PHE A 292 21.00 -39.63 -12.21
N PHE A 293 20.61 -38.37 -12.10
CA PHE A 293 21.31 -37.38 -12.93
C PHE A 293 22.74 -37.30 -12.40
N GLN A 294 23.63 -38.12 -12.98
CA GLN A 294 25.06 -37.85 -12.90
C GLN A 294 25.27 -36.39 -13.26
N ALA A 295 26.12 -35.70 -12.52
CA ALA A 295 26.68 -34.41 -12.88
C ALA A 295 27.05 -34.43 -14.36
N SER A 296 26.14 -33.93 -15.19
CA SER A 296 26.29 -33.90 -16.63
C SER A 296 27.37 -32.88 -16.91
N LYS A 297 28.50 -33.36 -17.43
CA LYS A 297 29.54 -32.50 -17.99
C LYS A 297 28.88 -31.41 -18.83
N ARG A 298 29.25 -30.16 -18.55
CA ARG A 298 28.93 -28.96 -19.33
C ARG A 298 28.71 -29.30 -20.82
N PRO A 299 27.53 -29.01 -21.39
CA PRO A 299 27.40 -28.96 -22.84
C PRO A 299 28.07 -27.67 -23.31
N THR A 300 29.30 -27.77 -23.79
CA THR A 300 29.88 -26.74 -24.67
C THR A 300 29.26 -26.91 -26.06
N GLY A 301 28.06 -26.38 -26.24
CA GLY A 301 27.33 -26.40 -27.51
C GLY A 301 26.10 -25.50 -27.45
N PRO A 302 25.66 -24.91 -28.58
CA PRO A 302 24.52 -24.02 -28.60
C PRO A 302 23.26 -24.76 -28.16
N ILE A 303 22.56 -24.19 -27.17
CA ILE A 303 21.34 -24.70 -26.56
C ILE A 303 20.28 -24.93 -27.64
N SER A 304 19.78 -26.16 -27.74
CA SER A 304 18.73 -26.58 -28.67
C SER A 304 17.35 -26.14 -28.20
N THR A 305 16.73 -25.29 -29.02
CA THR A 305 15.29 -25.09 -29.29
C THR A 305 14.31 -25.08 -28.13
N VAL A 306 14.11 -23.87 -27.56
CA VAL A 306 12.85 -23.43 -26.97
C VAL A 306 11.70 -23.72 -27.95
N ARG A 307 10.64 -24.41 -27.51
CA ARG A 307 9.39 -24.48 -28.29
C ARG A 307 8.77 -23.08 -28.32
N LYS A 308 8.84 -22.41 -29.47
CA LYS A 308 8.09 -21.17 -29.68
C LYS A 308 6.59 -21.47 -29.52
N PRO A 309 5.84 -20.70 -28.71
CA PRO A 309 4.40 -20.87 -28.63
C PRO A 309 3.77 -20.73 -30.02
N LYS A 310 2.76 -21.55 -30.32
CA LYS A 310 2.12 -21.59 -31.64
C LYS A 310 1.59 -20.19 -31.98
N LEU A 311 1.87 -19.71 -33.20
CA LEU A 311 1.41 -18.41 -33.75
C LEU A 311 -0.09 -18.15 -33.51
N ALA A 312 -0.91 -19.20 -33.39
CA ALA A 312 -2.33 -19.14 -33.05
C ALA A 312 -2.62 -18.45 -31.69
N VAL A 313 -1.74 -18.57 -30.69
CA VAL A 313 -1.94 -17.95 -29.36
C VAL A 313 -1.80 -16.43 -29.44
N TYR A 314 -0.79 -15.94 -30.16
CA TYR A 314 -0.60 -14.50 -30.40
C TYR A 314 -1.71 -13.90 -31.27
N VAL A 315 -2.17 -14.65 -32.28
CA VAL A 315 -3.26 -14.21 -33.17
C VAL A 315 -4.59 -14.16 -32.41
N ALA A 316 -4.87 -15.13 -31.54
CA ALA A 316 -6.07 -15.11 -30.70
C ALA A 316 -6.06 -13.94 -29.71
N GLY A 317 -4.94 -13.67 -29.05
CA GLY A 317 -4.79 -12.53 -28.14
C GLY A 317 -4.95 -11.17 -28.84
N ALA A 318 -4.38 -11.02 -30.04
CA ALA A 318 -4.51 -9.80 -30.84
C ALA A 318 -5.95 -9.57 -31.32
N LEU A 319 -6.68 -10.64 -31.70
CA LEU A 319 -8.07 -10.55 -32.13
C LEU A 319 -9.01 -10.16 -30.98
N VAL A 320 -8.78 -10.68 -29.77
CA VAL A 320 -9.54 -10.30 -28.57
C VAL A 320 -9.27 -8.85 -28.19
N ALA A 321 -8.01 -8.39 -28.23
CA ALA A 321 -7.66 -7.00 -27.94
C ALA A 321 -8.30 -6.01 -28.96
N CYS A 322 -8.32 -6.36 -30.25
CA CYS A 322 -8.99 -5.58 -31.27
C CYS A 322 -10.52 -5.54 -31.09
N LEU A 323 -11.13 -6.65 -30.67
CA LEU A 323 -12.56 -6.73 -30.41
C LEU A 323 -12.95 -5.86 -29.20
N ILE A 324 -12.16 -5.88 -28.13
CA ILE A 324 -12.36 -5.04 -26.94
C ILE A 324 -12.21 -3.56 -27.29
N GLY A 325 -11.18 -3.19 -28.08
CA GLY A 325 -11.01 -1.82 -28.57
C GLY A 325 -12.20 -1.35 -29.43
N PHE A 326 -12.73 -2.23 -30.29
CA PHE A 326 -13.89 -1.92 -31.11
C PHE A 326 -15.18 -1.72 -30.29
N LEU A 327 -15.42 -2.56 -29.29
CA LEU A 327 -16.58 -2.45 -28.39
C LEU A 327 -16.50 -1.19 -27.50
N ALA A 328 -15.31 -0.83 -27.01
CA ALA A 328 -15.11 0.40 -26.26
C ALA A 328 -15.39 1.66 -27.10
N ILE A 329 -14.96 1.67 -28.37
CA ILE A 329 -15.25 2.77 -29.31
C ILE A 329 -16.75 2.85 -29.63
N GLN A 330 -17.44 1.72 -29.80
CA GLN A 330 -18.89 1.68 -29.99
C GLN A 330 -19.66 2.26 -28.80
N SER A 331 -19.22 1.94 -27.56
CA SER A 331 -19.82 2.48 -26.33
C SER A 331 -19.67 4.00 -26.22
N ILE A 332 -18.49 4.53 -26.59
CA ILE A 332 -18.21 5.98 -26.53
C ILE A 332 -18.99 6.75 -27.62
N LEU A 333 -19.19 6.13 -28.78
CA LEU A 333 -19.90 6.76 -29.89
C LEU A 333 -21.44 6.70 -29.77
N SER A 334 -21.98 5.82 -28.93
CA SER A 334 -23.43 5.70 -28.72
C SER A 334 -24.01 6.76 -27.76
N ASP A 335 -23.17 7.38 -26.90
CA ASP A 335 -23.62 8.22 -25.79
C ASP A 335 -23.76 9.73 -26.13
N LYS A 336 -24.42 10.02 -27.26
CA LYS A 336 -24.88 11.39 -27.58
C LYS A 336 -26.37 11.42 -27.92
N LYS A 337 -27.20 11.42 -26.88
CA LYS A 337 -28.47 12.18 -26.80
C LYS A 337 -29.02 12.13 -25.37
N PRO A 338 -29.20 13.26 -24.67
CA PRO A 338 -29.96 13.27 -23.43
C PRO A 338 -31.43 13.51 -23.75
N ASP A 339 -32.32 12.73 -23.15
CA ASP A 339 -33.74 13.06 -23.04
C ASP A 339 -34.25 12.72 -21.62
N PRO A 340 -35.31 13.40 -21.16
CA PRO A 340 -35.47 13.76 -19.76
C PRO A 340 -36.16 12.69 -18.91
N VAL A 341 -35.80 12.73 -17.62
CA VAL A 341 -36.34 11.91 -16.53
C VAL A 341 -37.87 11.99 -16.44
N LYS A 342 -38.52 10.81 -16.47
CA LYS A 342 -39.84 10.59 -15.89
C LYS A 342 -39.77 9.43 -14.90
N ALA A 343 -40.04 9.76 -13.63
CA ALA A 343 -40.25 8.80 -12.57
C ALA A 343 -41.51 7.97 -12.81
N LYS A 344 -41.39 6.64 -12.68
CA LYS A 344 -42.45 5.72 -12.26
C LYS A 344 -41.80 4.41 -11.81
N GLY A 345 -42.02 4.04 -10.56
CA GLY A 345 -41.52 2.79 -9.99
C GLY A 345 -42.37 1.58 -10.40
N HIS A 346 -41.76 0.40 -10.33
CA HIS A 346 -42.20 -0.76 -9.56
C HIS A 346 -41.07 -1.80 -9.56
N ALA A 347 -41.03 -2.58 -8.49
CA ALA A 347 -40.02 -3.56 -8.12
C ALA A 347 -39.81 -4.66 -9.18
N ASP A 348 -38.58 -5.19 -9.23
CA ASP A 348 -38.29 -6.63 -9.22
C ASP A 348 -36.83 -6.82 -8.79
N THR A 349 -36.66 -7.23 -7.53
CA THR A 349 -35.40 -7.67 -6.91
C THR A 349 -35.11 -9.11 -7.31
N GLU A 350 -34.05 -9.33 -8.07
CA GLU A 350 -33.41 -10.63 -8.19
C GLU A 350 -32.39 -10.77 -7.05
N TYR A 351 -32.71 -11.61 -6.07
CA TYR A 351 -31.83 -11.95 -4.95
C TYR A 351 -30.64 -12.77 -5.46
N LEU A 352 -29.43 -12.21 -5.41
CA LEU A 352 -28.20 -13.00 -5.38
C LEU A 352 -27.90 -13.34 -3.92
N GLU A 353 -27.75 -14.63 -3.64
CA GLU A 353 -27.45 -15.14 -2.29
C GLU A 353 -26.12 -14.57 -1.75
N PRO A 354 -26.05 -14.24 -0.45
CA PRO A 354 -24.79 -13.82 0.17
C PRO A 354 -23.84 -15.02 0.26
N LEU A 355 -22.66 -14.89 -0.34
CA LEU A 355 -21.54 -15.80 -0.16
C LEU A 355 -21.03 -15.70 1.28
N ASP A 356 -21.21 -16.77 2.06
CA ASP A 356 -20.65 -16.90 3.41
C ASP A 356 -19.12 -16.77 3.37
N PHE A 357 -18.61 -15.80 4.12
CA PHE A 357 -17.18 -15.59 4.38
C PHE A 357 -16.84 -16.21 5.75
N GLU A 358 -16.34 -17.44 5.76
CA GLU A 358 -15.66 -17.98 6.93
C GLU A 358 -14.13 -17.83 6.79
N GLY A 359 -13.53 -17.11 7.76
CA GLY A 359 -12.22 -17.49 8.30
C GLY A 359 -10.97 -16.70 7.91
N VAL A 360 -10.90 -15.40 8.23
CA VAL A 360 -9.71 -14.74 8.83
C VAL A 360 -10.20 -13.49 9.59
N GLU A 361 -10.37 -13.57 10.91
CA GLU A 361 -10.59 -12.38 11.76
C GLU A 361 -9.24 -11.70 12.02
N TYR A 362 -9.08 -10.46 11.55
CA TYR A 362 -8.18 -9.55 12.25
C TYR A 362 -8.96 -9.06 13.47
N PRO A 363 -8.41 -9.11 14.69
CA PRO A 363 -9.19 -8.85 15.92
C PRO A 363 -9.83 -7.46 15.98
N HIS A 364 -9.50 -6.56 15.05
CA HIS A 364 -10.01 -5.21 14.96
C HIS A 364 -10.48 -4.78 13.56
N GLN A 365 -10.45 -5.69 12.57
CA GLN A 365 -11.00 -5.42 11.24
C GLN A 365 -12.37 -6.07 11.13
N VAL A 366 -13.40 -5.28 10.84
CA VAL A 366 -14.75 -5.78 10.59
C VAL A 366 -15.12 -5.47 9.15
N ASN A 367 -15.35 -6.53 8.38
CA ASN A 367 -15.84 -6.42 7.00
C ASN A 367 -17.35 -6.24 7.02
N ILE A 368 -17.84 -5.22 6.34
CA ILE A 368 -19.24 -4.79 6.38
C ILE A 368 -19.71 -4.67 4.94
N GLY A 369 -20.19 -5.79 4.39
CA GLY A 369 -20.52 -5.89 2.97
C GLY A 369 -19.31 -5.57 2.09
N GLU A 370 -19.43 -4.55 1.23
CA GLU A 370 -18.36 -4.10 0.32
C GLU A 370 -17.27 -3.24 1.01
N GLY A 371 -17.40 -2.95 2.30
CA GLY A 371 -16.54 -2.03 3.03
C GLY A 371 -15.69 -2.67 4.14
N VAL A 372 -14.68 -1.93 4.59
CA VAL A 372 -13.77 -2.36 5.66
C VAL A 372 -13.75 -1.32 6.78
N ALA A 373 -14.02 -1.77 8.00
CA ALA A 373 -13.76 -1.02 9.22
C ALA A 373 -12.50 -1.53 9.90
N MET A 374 -11.66 -0.62 10.37
CA MET A 374 -10.45 -0.92 11.12
C MET A 374 -10.43 -0.11 12.41
N ASP A 375 -10.49 -0.83 13.52
CA ASP A 375 -10.26 -0.34 14.87
C ASP A 375 -8.76 -0.55 15.18
N LEU A 376 -8.06 0.48 15.69
CA LEU A 376 -6.62 0.41 15.98
C LEU A 376 -6.32 0.45 17.49
N SER A 377 -7.35 0.30 18.34
CA SER A 377 -7.27 0.47 19.80
C SER A 377 -6.20 -0.38 20.51
N SER A 378 -5.86 -1.57 20.00
CA SER A 378 -4.82 -2.43 20.60
C SER A 378 -3.38 -1.97 20.37
N SER A 379 -3.16 -0.96 19.51
CA SER A 379 -1.84 -0.41 19.19
C SER A 379 -1.43 0.80 20.03
N GLY A 380 -2.29 1.23 20.97
CA GLY A 380 -2.11 2.49 21.72
C GLY A 380 -2.46 3.74 20.92
N LEU A 381 -3.06 3.59 19.74
CA LEU A 381 -3.65 4.68 18.95
C LEU A 381 -5.17 4.57 19.07
N ASP A 382 -5.78 5.54 19.77
CA ASP A 382 -7.23 5.67 19.92
C ASP A 382 -7.88 6.16 18.61
N ARG A 383 -7.77 5.38 17.53
CA ARG A 383 -8.25 5.75 16.18
C ARG A 383 -9.20 4.72 15.57
N LEU A 384 -10.33 5.22 15.06
CA LEU A 384 -11.26 4.49 14.22
C LEU A 384 -11.08 4.92 12.76
N SER A 385 -10.84 3.96 11.86
CA SER A 385 -10.78 4.21 10.42
C SER A 385 -11.83 3.37 9.69
N LEU A 386 -12.76 4.04 9.00
CA LEU A 386 -13.79 3.40 8.19
C LEU A 386 -13.54 3.71 6.71
N ARG A 387 -13.60 2.70 5.84
CA ARG A 387 -13.37 2.86 4.40
C ARG A 387 -14.37 2.10 3.56
N ASN A 388 -14.92 2.76 2.54
CA ASN A 388 -15.83 2.19 1.54
C ASN A 388 -17.04 1.47 2.17
N CYS A 389 -17.52 1.90 3.33
CA CYS A 389 -18.57 1.19 4.08
C CYS A 389 -19.82 2.05 4.32
N SER A 390 -20.97 1.40 4.45
CA SER A 390 -22.17 2.04 5.02
C SER A 390 -21.98 2.20 6.53
N ILE A 391 -22.16 3.43 7.03
CA ILE A 391 -22.08 3.70 8.47
C ILE A 391 -23.24 3.00 9.20
N ALA A 392 -24.43 2.99 8.61
CA ALA A 392 -25.59 2.31 9.20
C ALA A 392 -25.33 0.80 9.40
N GLU A 393 -24.75 0.12 8.40
CA GLU A 393 -24.43 -1.30 8.54
C GLU A 393 -23.25 -1.51 9.51
N PHE A 394 -22.26 -0.61 9.54
CA PHE A 394 -21.19 -0.64 10.54
C PHE A 394 -21.76 -0.62 11.96
N MET A 395 -22.65 0.33 12.24
CA MET A 395 -23.27 0.46 13.55
C MET A 395 -24.12 -0.75 13.90
N ARG A 396 -24.86 -1.31 12.94
CA ARG A 396 -25.66 -2.53 13.15
C ARG A 396 -24.80 -3.74 13.55
N VAL A 397 -23.65 -3.92 12.90
CA VAL A 397 -22.72 -5.02 13.21
C VAL A 397 -22.07 -4.78 14.58
N ARG A 398 -21.52 -3.59 14.79
CA ARG A 398 -20.76 -3.26 16.00
C ARG A 398 -21.59 -3.13 17.26
N GLN A 399 -22.85 -2.71 17.15
CA GLN A 399 -23.77 -2.67 18.30
C GLN A 399 -23.99 -4.05 18.92
N LYS A 400 -23.93 -5.12 18.11
CA LYS A 400 -24.05 -6.51 18.61
C LYS A 400 -22.80 -6.99 19.35
N GLU A 401 -21.65 -6.36 19.11
CA GLU A 401 -20.35 -6.72 19.69
C GLU A 401 -19.98 -5.88 20.92
N GLY A 402 -20.86 -4.96 21.37
CA GLY A 402 -20.59 -4.08 22.50
C GLY A 402 -19.57 -2.97 22.19
N PHE A 403 -19.42 -2.59 20.93
CA PHE A 403 -18.53 -1.53 20.49
C PHE A 403 -18.90 -0.16 21.09
N VAL A 404 -17.89 0.54 21.61
CA VAL A 404 -18.05 1.85 22.24
C VAL A 404 -17.28 2.89 21.43
N LEU A 405 -18.00 3.82 20.78
CA LEU A 405 -17.41 4.92 20.01
C LEU A 405 -16.66 5.94 20.88
N GLU A 406 -16.95 5.97 22.18
CA GLU A 406 -16.44 6.95 23.14
C GLU A 406 -14.93 6.81 23.43
N ASP A 407 -14.34 5.67 23.07
CA ASP A 407 -12.93 5.36 23.32
C ASP A 407 -11.97 6.00 22.30
N PHE A 408 -12.48 6.46 21.15
CA PHE A 408 -11.65 6.96 20.05
C PHE A 408 -11.39 8.48 20.12
N GLU A 409 -10.12 8.86 19.97
CA GLU A 409 -9.67 10.24 19.82
C GLU A 409 -9.76 10.72 18.37
N ILE A 410 -9.54 9.82 17.41
CA ILE A 410 -9.51 10.13 15.98
C ILE A 410 -10.53 9.28 15.23
N VAL A 411 -11.40 9.91 14.45
CA VAL A 411 -12.31 9.24 13.51
C VAL A 411 -11.98 9.65 12.09
N ASP A 412 -11.65 8.67 11.23
CA ASP A 412 -11.31 8.86 9.81
C ASP A 412 -12.28 8.06 8.94
N LEU A 413 -13.16 8.77 8.22
CA LEU A 413 -14.16 8.19 7.33
C LEU A 413 -13.78 8.49 5.88
N ARG A 414 -13.58 7.43 5.08
CA ARG A 414 -13.24 7.57 3.65
C ARG A 414 -14.20 6.79 2.77
N ALA A 415 -14.82 7.49 1.84
CA ALA A 415 -15.82 6.93 0.92
C ALA A 415 -16.93 6.15 1.65
N CYS A 416 -17.30 6.60 2.86
CA CYS A 416 -18.40 6.05 3.63
C CYS A 416 -19.72 6.73 3.26
N SER A 417 -20.83 5.99 3.35
CA SER A 417 -22.16 6.59 3.33
C SER A 417 -22.36 7.41 4.61
N LEU A 418 -22.73 8.68 4.51
CA LEU A 418 -22.97 9.57 5.67
C LEU A 418 -24.46 9.58 6.06
N ASP A 419 -25.17 8.47 5.85
CA ASP A 419 -26.63 8.34 5.94
C ASP A 419 -27.17 8.06 7.35
N ASP A 420 -26.30 7.77 8.31
CA ASP A 420 -26.70 7.41 9.68
C ASP A 420 -26.52 8.58 10.66
N PRO A 421 -27.60 9.30 11.05
CA PRO A 421 -27.50 10.38 12.02
C PRO A 421 -27.11 9.91 13.42
N THR A 422 -27.40 8.65 13.79
CA THR A 422 -27.09 8.13 15.13
C THR A 422 -25.59 7.98 15.33
N PHE A 423 -24.86 7.62 14.27
CA PHE A 423 -23.40 7.61 14.29
C PHE A 423 -22.82 9.00 14.51
N PHE A 424 -23.30 10.01 13.79
CA PHE A 424 -22.82 11.38 13.95
C PHE A 424 -23.15 11.96 15.33
N GLU A 425 -24.29 11.57 15.92
CA GLU A 425 -24.61 11.89 17.31
C GLU A 425 -23.65 11.22 18.30
N ALA A 426 -23.34 9.93 18.08
CA ALA A 426 -22.44 9.18 18.94
C ALA A 426 -20.99 9.70 18.88
N ILE A 427 -20.43 9.92 17.68
CA ILE A 427 -19.08 10.49 17.56
C ILE A 427 -19.03 11.93 18.12
N GLY A 428 -20.08 12.72 17.92
CA GLY A 428 -20.15 14.07 18.49
C GLY A 428 -20.21 14.04 20.02
N SER A 429 -20.79 12.99 20.60
CA SER A 429 -20.86 12.82 22.05
C SER A 429 -19.59 12.24 22.66
N ALA A 430 -18.67 11.69 21.85
CA ALA A 430 -17.47 11.01 22.32
C ALA A 430 -16.54 11.94 23.12
N PRO A 431 -16.23 11.63 24.40
CA PRO A 431 -15.53 12.52 25.32
C PRO A 431 -14.03 12.68 25.03
N ARG A 432 -13.47 11.79 24.20
CA ARG A 432 -12.06 11.79 23.82
C ARG A 432 -11.81 12.35 22.41
N LEU A 433 -12.86 12.61 21.62
CA LEU A 433 -12.69 12.98 20.21
C LEU A 433 -11.94 14.31 20.05
N THR A 434 -10.75 14.25 19.46
CA THR A 434 -9.93 15.42 19.09
C THR A 434 -10.01 15.74 17.61
N THR A 435 -10.20 14.71 16.76
CA THR A 435 -10.04 14.82 15.31
C THR A 435 -11.13 14.07 14.55
N LEU A 436 -11.78 14.76 13.59
CA LEU A 436 -12.70 14.17 12.62
C LEU A 436 -12.18 14.42 11.19
N LYS A 437 -12.00 13.34 10.43
CA LYS A 437 -11.64 13.39 9.00
C LYS A 437 -12.76 12.77 8.18
N LEU A 438 -13.31 13.54 7.24
CA LEU A 438 -14.35 13.10 6.31
C LEU A 438 -13.86 13.29 4.88
N GLU A 439 -13.67 12.18 4.17
CA GLU A 439 -13.28 12.17 2.76
C GLU A 439 -14.33 11.42 1.94
N THR A 440 -14.99 12.10 1.01
CA THR A 440 -16.00 11.49 0.14
C THR A 440 -15.59 11.66 -1.32
N PRO A 441 -15.54 10.58 -2.13
CA PRO A 441 -15.17 10.66 -3.54
C PRO A 441 -16.26 11.36 -4.37
N ALA A 442 -15.88 11.92 -5.51
CA ALA A 442 -16.85 12.44 -6.47
C ALA A 442 -17.81 11.32 -6.94
N PRO A 443 -19.12 11.59 -7.12
CA PRO A 443 -19.79 12.89 -7.08
C PRO A 443 -20.40 13.27 -5.72
N ASN A 444 -19.99 12.61 -4.62
CA ASN A 444 -20.68 12.75 -3.34
C ASN A 444 -20.51 14.14 -2.71
N THR A 445 -21.55 14.59 -2.01
CA THR A 445 -21.62 15.87 -1.30
C THR A 445 -21.66 15.65 0.20
N ILE A 446 -20.85 16.38 0.96
CA ILE A 446 -21.04 16.45 2.42
C ILE A 446 -22.22 17.39 2.68
N THR A 447 -23.34 16.79 3.09
CA THR A 447 -24.59 17.52 3.32
C THR A 447 -24.65 18.10 4.74
N VAL A 448 -25.53 19.08 4.93
CA VAL A 448 -25.70 19.72 6.25
C VAL A 448 -26.22 18.78 7.33
N GLY A 449 -27.06 17.79 6.99
CA GLY A 449 -27.75 16.93 7.95
C GLY A 449 -26.81 16.23 8.94
N PRO A 450 -25.87 15.39 8.45
CA PRO A 450 -24.92 14.68 9.31
C PRO A 450 -24.06 15.62 10.17
N MET A 451 -23.58 16.71 9.57
CA MET A 451 -22.74 17.69 10.26
C MET A 451 -23.51 18.46 11.34
N LYS A 452 -24.79 18.78 11.11
CA LYS A 452 -25.65 19.42 12.10
C LYS A 452 -25.85 18.54 13.32
N THR A 453 -26.08 17.25 13.11
CA THR A 453 -26.24 16.27 14.19
C THR A 453 -24.94 16.11 15.00
N PHE A 454 -23.81 16.01 14.30
CA PHE A 454 -22.49 15.96 14.91
C PHE A 454 -22.21 17.14 15.83
N PHE A 455 -22.32 18.35 15.29
CA PHE A 455 -22.01 19.58 16.02
C PHE A 455 -22.95 19.82 17.20
N ALA A 456 -24.26 19.56 17.04
CA ALA A 456 -25.22 19.67 18.14
C ALA A 456 -24.91 18.73 19.31
N SER A 457 -24.28 17.59 19.03
CA SER A 457 -23.88 16.60 20.04
C SER A 457 -22.54 16.97 20.68
N LEU A 458 -21.60 17.48 19.86
CA LEU A 458 -20.31 18.00 20.32
C LEU A 458 -20.46 19.11 21.35
N ASP A 459 -21.36 20.06 21.12
CA ASP A 459 -21.63 21.16 22.05
C ASP A 459 -22.14 20.66 23.41
N ARG A 460 -22.97 19.61 23.41
CA ARG A 460 -23.49 19.00 24.65
C ARG A 460 -22.38 18.30 25.43
N SER A 461 -21.53 17.53 24.76
CA SER A 461 -20.45 16.75 25.39
C SER A 461 -19.32 17.63 25.94
N GLN A 462 -18.86 18.63 25.16
CA GLN A 462 -17.79 19.53 25.57
C GLN A 462 -18.18 20.46 26.72
N SER A 463 -19.47 20.72 26.94
CA SER A 463 -19.96 21.47 28.11
C SER A 463 -19.82 20.70 29.44
N GLN A 464 -19.62 19.37 29.37
CA GLN A 464 -19.63 18.47 30.52
C GLN A 464 -18.26 17.86 30.86
N SER A 465 -17.29 17.92 29.93
CA SER A 465 -15.99 17.25 30.04
C SER A 465 -14.83 18.21 30.42
N ARG A 466 -13.84 17.73 31.17
CA ARG A 466 -12.55 18.42 31.45
C ARG A 466 -11.40 17.96 30.50
N ASN A 467 -11.70 17.15 29.49
CA ASN A 467 -10.70 16.56 28.59
C ASN A 467 -10.22 17.53 27.48
N GLN A 468 -9.24 17.09 26.68
CA GLN A 468 -8.74 17.85 25.54
C GLN A 468 -9.88 18.21 24.57
N PRO A 469 -9.98 19.47 24.11
CA PRO A 469 -11.08 19.89 23.24
C PRO A 469 -10.90 19.36 21.82
N PHE A 470 -12.02 19.03 21.16
CA PHE A 470 -12.05 18.81 19.72
C PHE A 470 -11.42 19.99 18.98
N CYS A 471 -10.35 19.74 18.23
CA CYS A 471 -9.51 20.81 17.71
C CYS A 471 -9.16 20.66 16.22
N HIS A 472 -9.41 19.50 15.60
CA HIS A 472 -9.03 19.24 14.20
C HIS A 472 -10.19 18.68 13.36
N LEU A 473 -10.51 19.39 12.27
CA LEU A 473 -11.51 18.97 11.30
C LEU A 473 -10.94 18.97 9.89
N LEU A 474 -11.07 17.85 9.19
CA LEU A 474 -10.76 17.72 7.76
C LEU A 474 -12.02 17.33 6.99
N LEU A 475 -12.35 18.13 5.98
CA LEU A 475 -13.43 17.86 5.03
C LEU A 475 -12.87 17.83 3.60
N SER A 476 -13.01 16.70 2.92
CA SER A 476 -12.62 16.50 1.52
C SER A 476 -13.79 15.95 0.73
N ALA A 477 -14.28 16.71 -0.25
CA ALA A 477 -15.41 16.31 -1.08
C ALA A 477 -15.47 17.10 -2.39
N ALA A 478 -16.12 16.52 -3.41
CA ALA A 478 -16.42 17.23 -4.64
C ALA A 478 -17.30 18.48 -4.40
N SER A 479 -18.21 18.39 -3.42
CA SER A 479 -19.05 19.50 -2.97
C SER A 479 -19.33 19.39 -1.47
N ILE A 480 -19.47 20.53 -0.80
CA ILE A 480 -19.89 20.66 0.60
C ILE A 480 -21.00 21.72 0.66
N ASP A 481 -22.09 21.42 1.36
CA ASP A 481 -23.19 22.37 1.56
C ASP A 481 -22.72 23.65 2.26
N ARG A 482 -23.12 24.82 1.77
CA ARG A 482 -22.67 26.10 2.34
C ARG A 482 -23.04 26.29 3.81
N GLU A 483 -24.14 25.70 4.26
CA GLU A 483 -24.58 25.74 5.66
C GLU A 483 -23.63 24.96 6.59
N VAL A 484 -22.88 23.96 6.08
CA VAL A 484 -21.85 23.25 6.85
C VAL A 484 -20.77 24.23 7.31
N PHE A 485 -20.38 25.20 6.48
CA PHE A 485 -19.42 26.23 6.88
C PHE A 485 -19.98 27.15 7.98
N ASP A 486 -21.29 27.45 7.97
CA ASP A 486 -21.94 28.20 9.05
C ASP A 486 -21.95 27.42 10.38
N LEU A 487 -22.07 26.09 10.32
CA LEU A 487 -21.94 25.23 11.50
C LEU A 487 -20.50 25.29 12.01
N ILE A 488 -19.50 25.04 11.17
CA ILE A 488 -18.07 25.07 11.56
C ILE A 488 -17.70 26.41 12.22
N ALA A 489 -18.15 27.53 11.65
CA ALA A 489 -17.83 28.88 12.13
C ALA A 489 -18.28 29.17 13.58
N ARG A 490 -19.31 28.48 14.06
CA ARG A 490 -19.84 28.60 15.44
C ARG A 490 -18.96 27.87 16.47
N HIS A 491 -18.14 26.91 16.05
CA HIS A 491 -17.36 26.05 16.95
C HIS A 491 -15.96 26.61 17.13
N LYS A 492 -15.82 27.55 18.07
CA LYS A 492 -14.57 28.27 18.34
C LYS A 492 -13.47 27.39 18.98
N GLN A 493 -13.74 26.12 19.27
CA GLN A 493 -12.73 25.15 19.73
C GLN A 493 -11.82 24.62 18.60
N ILE A 494 -12.25 24.70 17.33
CA ILE A 494 -11.45 24.24 16.20
C ILE A 494 -10.17 25.10 16.09
N ARG A 495 -9.02 24.43 15.95
CA ARG A 495 -7.69 25.04 15.80
C ARG A 495 -7.06 24.69 14.45
N LEU A 496 -7.34 23.51 13.93
CA LEU A 496 -6.84 23.01 12.66
C LEU A 496 -8.05 22.72 11.75
N LEU A 497 -8.13 23.43 10.63
CA LEU A 497 -9.21 23.28 9.67
C LEU A 497 -8.65 22.99 8.29
N GLU A 498 -9.07 21.88 7.71
CA GLU A 498 -8.67 21.47 6.37
C GLU A 498 -9.90 21.32 5.48
N ILE A 499 -9.92 22.06 4.38
CA ILE A 499 -11.01 22.05 3.42
C ILE A 499 -10.43 21.76 2.04
N LYS A 500 -10.74 20.58 1.52
CA LYS A 500 -10.43 20.16 0.16
C LYS A 500 -11.74 20.07 -0.61
N CYS A 501 -12.18 21.20 -1.14
CA CYS A 501 -13.45 21.29 -1.85
C CYS A 501 -13.41 22.38 -2.92
N PRO A 502 -13.55 22.02 -4.21
CA PRO A 502 -13.55 22.99 -5.30
C PRO A 502 -14.67 24.03 -5.24
N SER A 503 -15.73 23.81 -4.46
CA SER A 503 -16.81 24.79 -4.27
C SER A 503 -16.53 25.80 -3.16
N PHE A 504 -15.46 25.63 -2.38
CA PHE A 504 -15.06 26.56 -1.32
C PHE A 504 -14.43 27.83 -1.91
N ASP A 505 -15.02 28.99 -1.63
CA ASP A 505 -14.64 30.29 -2.20
C ASP A 505 -14.42 31.38 -1.12
N ASP A 506 -14.11 32.61 -1.54
CA ASP A 506 -13.88 33.76 -0.65
C ASP A 506 -15.08 34.14 0.23
N THR A 507 -16.29 33.72 -0.14
CA THR A 507 -17.51 33.94 0.64
C THR A 507 -17.59 32.90 1.76
N CYS A 508 -17.22 31.66 1.47
CA CYS A 508 -17.12 30.59 2.46
C CYS A 508 -16.04 30.91 3.49
N LEU A 509 -14.86 31.36 3.01
CA LEU A 509 -13.74 31.76 3.87
C LEU A 509 -14.08 32.88 4.85
N ALA A 510 -14.87 33.86 4.42
CA ALA A 510 -15.27 35.00 5.25
C ALA A 510 -16.08 34.61 6.50
N LYS A 511 -16.72 33.42 6.50
CA LYS A 511 -17.44 32.92 7.67
C LYS A 511 -16.51 32.60 8.84
N PHE A 512 -15.22 32.40 8.57
CA PHE A 512 -14.23 31.97 9.57
C PHE A 512 -13.41 33.12 10.17
N ASP A 513 -13.71 34.38 9.84
CA ASP A 513 -12.96 35.59 10.24
C ASP A 513 -12.61 35.63 11.74
N ASP A 514 -13.58 35.31 12.58
CA ASP A 514 -13.45 35.31 14.05
C ASP A 514 -13.04 33.93 14.63
N MET A 515 -12.54 32.99 13.82
CA MET A 515 -12.12 31.68 14.34
C MET A 515 -10.67 31.73 14.83
N PRO A 516 -10.37 31.15 16.01
CA PRO A 516 -9.01 31.08 16.55
C PRO A 516 -8.18 29.95 15.89
N LEU A 517 -8.15 29.90 14.56
CA LEU A 517 -7.41 28.89 13.81
C LEU A 517 -5.90 29.10 13.97
N GLN A 518 -5.18 28.01 14.22
CA GLN A 518 -3.72 27.92 14.19
C GLN A 518 -3.23 27.31 12.88
N GLY A 519 -4.05 26.44 12.27
CA GLY A 519 -3.81 25.83 10.98
C GLY A 519 -5.03 25.97 10.07
N LEU A 520 -4.81 26.45 8.84
CA LEU A 520 -5.83 26.46 7.78
C LEU A 520 -5.29 25.91 6.45
N ASN A 521 -5.91 24.85 5.92
CA ASN A 521 -5.50 24.20 4.67
C ASN A 521 -6.57 24.39 3.60
N LEU A 522 -6.18 25.06 2.51
CA LEU A 522 -7.04 25.50 1.41
C LEU A 522 -6.55 25.00 0.04
N ALA A 523 -5.66 24.01 0.00
CA ALA A 523 -4.93 23.58 -1.20
C ALA A 523 -5.80 23.22 -2.42
N MET A 524 -7.06 22.81 -2.21
CA MET A 524 -7.99 22.43 -3.29
C MET A 524 -9.27 23.29 -3.25
N THR A 525 -9.10 24.60 -3.10
CA THR A 525 -10.21 25.57 -3.01
C THR A 525 -10.10 26.64 -4.09
N ARG A 526 -11.15 27.47 -4.23
CA ARG A 526 -11.21 28.60 -5.18
C ARG A 526 -10.94 29.96 -4.52
N VAL A 527 -10.20 29.96 -3.41
CA VAL A 527 -9.81 31.18 -2.71
C VAL A 527 -8.92 32.04 -3.62
N SER A 528 -9.15 33.36 -3.60
CA SER A 528 -8.42 34.34 -4.40
C SER A 528 -7.56 35.27 -3.53
N ASP A 529 -6.81 36.17 -4.17
CA ASP A 529 -6.14 37.31 -3.53
C ASP A 529 -7.04 38.08 -2.54
N ALA A 530 -8.33 38.23 -2.87
CA ALA A 530 -9.28 38.91 -1.99
C ALA A 530 -9.61 38.07 -0.75
N GLY A 531 -9.74 36.76 -0.90
CA GLY A 531 -9.91 35.84 0.23
C GLY A 531 -8.68 35.78 1.13
N LEU A 532 -7.47 35.76 0.55
CA LEU A 532 -6.22 35.79 1.32
C LEU A 532 -6.11 37.03 2.20
N ARG A 533 -6.53 38.21 1.72
CA ARG A 533 -6.59 39.43 2.54
C ARG A 533 -7.56 39.33 3.72
N LYS A 534 -8.62 38.52 3.62
CA LYS A 534 -9.55 38.32 4.74
C LYS A 534 -8.93 37.49 5.86
N LEU A 535 -7.84 36.76 5.61
CA LEU A 535 -7.10 36.06 6.65
C LEU A 535 -6.25 37.01 7.52
N ASP A 536 -6.15 38.30 7.17
CA ASP A 536 -5.32 39.25 7.93
C ASP A 536 -5.80 39.50 9.38
N SER A 537 -7.07 39.23 9.65
CA SER A 537 -7.67 39.25 10.99
C SER A 537 -7.24 38.06 11.87
N MET A 538 -6.78 36.96 11.28
CA MET A 538 -6.50 35.70 11.99
C MET A 538 -5.12 35.69 12.66
N GLN A 539 -4.97 36.46 13.74
CA GLN A 539 -3.70 36.61 14.47
C GLN A 539 -3.12 35.31 15.06
N SER A 540 -3.96 34.29 15.26
CA SER A 540 -3.55 32.99 15.81
C SER A 540 -2.99 32.04 14.76
N LEU A 541 -3.09 32.38 13.46
CA LEU A 541 -2.68 31.50 12.38
C LEU A 541 -1.16 31.32 12.40
N ARG A 542 -0.72 30.06 12.33
CA ARG A 542 0.70 29.65 12.36
C ARG A 542 1.08 28.82 11.14
N ARG A 543 0.11 28.14 10.52
CA ARG A 543 0.34 27.35 9.30
C ARG A 543 -0.83 27.57 8.33
N LEU A 544 -0.50 27.92 7.09
CA LEU A 544 -1.46 28.18 6.03
C LEU A 544 -1.02 27.46 4.75
N PHE A 545 -1.85 26.54 4.25
CA PHE A 545 -1.65 25.91 2.95
C PHE A 545 -2.59 26.55 1.93
N LEU A 546 -2.03 27.08 0.85
CA LEU A 546 -2.76 27.77 -0.20
C LEU A 546 -2.82 26.92 -1.47
N PRO A 547 -3.89 27.04 -2.26
CA PRO A 547 -3.99 26.38 -3.56
C PRO A 547 -2.94 26.97 -4.52
N SER A 548 -2.26 26.12 -5.29
CA SER A 548 -1.56 26.59 -6.50
C SER A 548 -2.61 26.95 -7.54
N SER A 549 -2.96 28.23 -7.57
CA SER A 549 -3.99 28.75 -8.46
C SER A 549 -3.55 30.10 -9.00
N GLU A 550 -3.81 30.35 -10.28
CA GLU A 550 -3.69 31.69 -10.88
C GLU A 550 -4.52 32.77 -10.15
N ARG A 551 -5.47 32.35 -9.30
CA ARG A 551 -6.32 33.22 -8.48
C ARG A 551 -5.58 33.83 -7.29
N ILE A 552 -4.46 33.23 -6.87
CA ILE A 552 -3.60 33.76 -5.82
C ILE A 552 -2.26 34.15 -6.44
N SER A 553 -2.02 35.46 -6.54
CA SER A 553 -0.78 35.98 -7.10
C SER A 553 0.38 35.79 -6.13
N GLU A 554 1.59 35.56 -6.66
CA GLU A 554 2.82 35.51 -5.86
C GLU A 554 2.98 36.78 -5.02
N LYS A 555 2.60 37.94 -5.57
CA LYS A 555 2.61 39.22 -4.85
C LYS A 555 1.71 39.16 -3.61
N ALA A 556 0.48 38.64 -3.73
CA ALA A 556 -0.43 38.54 -2.59
C ALA A 556 0.11 37.59 -1.51
N ILE A 557 0.77 36.49 -1.89
CA ILE A 557 1.44 35.56 -0.96
C ILE A 557 2.59 36.25 -0.24
N MET A 558 3.44 36.97 -0.97
CA MET A 558 4.56 37.74 -0.39
C MET A 558 4.06 38.82 0.57
N ASP A 559 3.03 39.57 0.17
CA ASP A 559 2.40 40.61 0.98
C ASP A 559 1.80 40.02 2.27
N PHE A 560 1.16 38.85 2.18
CA PHE A 560 0.63 38.14 3.35
C PHE A 560 1.76 37.66 4.28
N ARG A 561 2.80 37.01 3.76
CA ARG A 561 3.99 36.59 4.54
C ARG A 561 4.66 37.75 5.27
N ALA A 562 4.72 38.93 4.63
CA ALA A 562 5.32 40.12 5.23
C ALA A 562 4.53 40.61 6.46
N ARG A 563 3.19 40.51 6.42
CA ARG A 563 2.29 40.87 7.53
C ARG A 563 2.24 39.78 8.61
N HIS A 564 2.30 38.51 8.23
CA HIS A 564 2.16 37.35 9.13
C HIS A 564 3.46 36.57 9.28
N ARG A 565 4.50 37.21 9.82
CA ARG A 565 5.85 36.62 9.95
C ARG A 565 5.92 35.34 10.78
N GLN A 566 4.92 35.10 11.63
CA GLN A 566 4.81 33.91 12.48
C GLN A 566 3.99 32.78 11.83
N CYS A 567 3.45 33.00 10.64
CA CYS A 567 2.69 32.01 9.88
C CYS A 567 3.57 31.41 8.79
N SER A 568 3.79 30.09 8.83
CA SER A 568 4.30 29.35 7.67
C SER A 568 3.23 29.35 6.58
N VAL A 569 3.61 29.71 5.36
CA VAL A 569 2.70 29.76 4.19
C VAL A 569 3.29 28.92 3.08
N GLU A 570 2.56 27.89 2.66
CA GLU A 570 2.98 26.92 1.65
C GLU A 570 1.98 26.90 0.49
N THR A 571 2.47 26.84 -0.74
CA THR A 571 1.66 26.80 -1.97
C THR A 571 1.79 25.43 -2.62
N MET A 572 0.68 24.71 -2.83
CA MET A 572 0.71 23.30 -3.24
C MET A 572 0.15 23.10 -4.65
N ALA A 573 0.91 22.42 -5.52
CA ALA A 573 0.58 22.19 -6.93
C ALA A 573 -0.35 20.99 -7.20
N ASP A 574 -0.39 20.00 -6.31
CA ASP A 574 -1.04 18.70 -6.54
C ASP A 574 -1.96 18.24 -5.39
N GLU A 575 -2.86 17.30 -5.71
CA GLU A 575 -3.91 16.75 -4.82
C GLU A 575 -3.38 15.94 -3.62
N GLN A 576 -2.09 15.60 -3.61
CA GLN A 576 -1.46 14.83 -2.54
C GLN A 576 -0.57 15.75 -1.69
N SER A 577 -0.62 15.57 -0.37
CA SER A 577 0.20 16.25 0.66
C SER A 577 -0.23 17.65 1.11
N ALA A 578 -1.26 17.68 1.97
CA ALA A 578 -1.28 18.59 3.11
C ALA A 578 -2.25 18.02 4.14
N VAL A 579 -1.73 17.72 5.34
CA VAL A 579 -2.45 17.42 6.58
C VAL A 579 -1.70 18.14 7.71
N PHE A 580 -2.42 18.80 8.62
CA PHE A 580 -1.82 19.57 9.72
C PHE A 580 -1.04 18.75 10.75
#